data_AF-A0A060C5Y2-F1
#
_entry.id   AF-A0A060C5Y2-F1
#
_cell.length_a   1.000
_cell.length_b   1.000
_cell.length_c   1.000
_cell.angle_alpha   90.00
_cell.angle_beta   90.00
_cell.angle_gamma   90.00
#
_symmetry.space_group_name_H-M   'P 1'
#
loop_
_entity.id
_entity.type
_entity.pdbx_description
1 polymer ?
#
loop_
_entity_poly.entity_id
_entity_poly.type
_entity_poly.pdbx_seq_one_letter_code
_entity_poly.pdbx_strand_id
1 'polypeptide(L)'
;PEVDVPGHCAALLAALPQLRDPDEPPDSYFSGQGFPNNALNPAIEDVYRLLETVFGEIASLFPFNYLHIGGDEVASTAWLASPLARALMAREGLATSQQLQAYFLRRVKGIVTSLGKEMAGWNEVSHGGGVGRDGTLLMIWERTHFGPELARQGYDVVMCPGEAYY
;
A
#
# COMPACT_ATOMS: atom_id res chain seq x y z
N PRO A 1 5.82 13.39 -5.22
CA PRO A 1 5.52 12.37 -6.26
C PRO A 1 4.72 11.25 -5.62
N GLU A 2 3.95 10.51 -6.43
CA GLU A 2 3.21 9.34 -5.99
C GLU A 2 3.63 8.10 -6.78
N VAL A 3 3.83 7.00 -6.07
CA VAL A 3 4.01 5.66 -6.64
C VAL A 3 3.07 4.73 -5.88
N ASP A 4 1.91 4.46 -6.48
CA ASP A 4 0.80 3.79 -5.81
C ASP A 4 1.02 2.28 -5.67
N VAL A 5 1.01 1.79 -4.42
CA VAL A 5 1.20 0.40 -4.02
C VAL A 5 0.42 0.08 -2.73
N PRO A 6 0.03 -1.19 -2.50
CA PRO A 6 0.20 -2.33 -3.39
C PRO A 6 -0.89 -2.45 -4.45
N GLY A 7 -2.01 -1.73 -4.29
CA GLY A 7 -3.10 -1.67 -5.28
C GLY A 7 -2.66 -0.97 -6.58
N HIS A 8 -3.59 -0.82 -7.53
CA HIS A 8 -3.39 -0.04 -8.76
C HIS A 8 -2.15 -0.44 -9.61
N CYS A 9 -1.60 -1.63 -9.39
CA CYS A 9 -0.35 -2.09 -10.00
C CYS A 9 -0.53 -2.94 -11.26
N ALA A 10 -1.70 -2.89 -11.91
CA ALA A 10 -1.98 -3.70 -13.11
C ALA A 10 -0.93 -3.52 -14.21
N ALA A 11 -0.51 -2.29 -14.48
CA ALA A 11 0.52 -1.99 -15.48
C ALA A 11 1.90 -2.57 -15.10
N LEU A 12 2.28 -2.42 -13.83
CA LEU A 12 3.55 -2.96 -13.31
C LEU A 12 3.58 -4.49 -13.40
N LEU A 13 2.48 -5.12 -12.99
CA LEU A 13 2.35 -6.58 -13.00
C LEU A 13 2.22 -7.17 -14.41
N ALA A 14 1.76 -6.38 -15.39
CA ALA A 14 1.80 -6.77 -16.80
C ALA A 14 3.23 -6.71 -17.36
N ALA A 15 4.04 -5.73 -16.94
CA ALA A 15 5.43 -5.59 -17.35
C ALA A 15 6.37 -6.58 -16.64
N LEU A 16 6.10 -6.89 -15.37
CA LEU A 16 6.92 -7.73 -14.50
C LEU A 16 6.05 -8.84 -13.86
N PRO A 17 5.61 -9.84 -14.64
CA PRO A 17 4.70 -10.89 -14.17
C PRO A 17 5.30 -11.77 -13.06
N GLN A 18 6.62 -11.81 -12.92
CA GLN A 18 7.31 -12.54 -11.83
C GLN A 18 7.05 -11.95 -10.43
N LEU A 19 6.44 -10.76 -10.34
CA LEU A 19 6.02 -10.15 -9.08
C LEU A 19 4.66 -10.68 -8.59
N ARG A 20 4.09 -11.67 -9.29
CA ARG A 20 2.90 -12.43 -8.89
C ARG A 20 3.31 -13.77 -8.32
N ASP A 21 2.44 -14.31 -7.48
CA ASP A 21 2.53 -15.71 -7.12
C ASP A 21 2.07 -16.52 -8.34
N PRO A 22 2.94 -17.36 -8.95
CA PRO A 22 2.56 -18.14 -10.12
C PRO A 22 1.47 -19.17 -9.83
N ASP A 23 1.27 -19.53 -8.57
CA ASP A 23 0.26 -20.49 -8.12
C ASP A 23 -1.02 -19.80 -7.63
N GLU A 24 -1.09 -18.47 -7.64
CA GLU A 24 -2.35 -17.75 -7.41
C GLU A 24 -3.25 -17.85 -8.65
N PRO A 25 -4.49 -18.36 -8.52
CA PRO A 25 -5.40 -18.43 -9.66
C PRO A 25 -5.64 -17.04 -10.28
N PRO A 26 -5.68 -16.93 -11.61
CA PRO A 26 -6.15 -15.70 -12.25
C PRO A 26 -7.61 -15.42 -11.84
N ASP A 27 -7.97 -14.15 -11.84
CA ASP A 27 -9.29 -13.65 -11.48
C ASP A 27 -9.73 -14.05 -10.05
N SER A 28 -8.79 -14.34 -9.15
CA SER A 28 -9.08 -14.73 -7.76
C SER A 28 -9.67 -13.59 -6.93
N TYR A 29 -9.41 -12.34 -7.33
CA TYR A 29 -10.04 -11.13 -6.82
C TYR A 29 -10.03 -10.04 -7.89
N PHE A 30 -10.91 -9.04 -7.69
CA PHE A 30 -11.02 -7.86 -8.55
C PHE A 30 -10.94 -6.60 -7.69
N SER A 31 -10.26 -5.58 -8.20
CA SER A 31 -10.27 -4.24 -7.59
C SER A 31 -11.61 -3.55 -7.75
N GLY A 32 -11.81 -2.41 -7.07
CA GLY A 32 -12.99 -1.56 -7.24
C GLY A 32 -13.22 -1.12 -8.70
N GLN A 33 -12.14 -1.01 -9.47
CA GLN A 33 -12.17 -0.63 -10.89
C GLN A 33 -12.29 -1.82 -11.84
N GLY A 34 -12.42 -3.04 -11.32
CA GLY A 34 -12.64 -4.25 -12.10
C GLY A 34 -11.39 -4.91 -12.69
N PHE A 35 -10.18 -4.55 -12.22
CA PHE A 35 -8.96 -5.23 -12.66
C PHE A 35 -8.70 -6.50 -11.84
N PRO A 36 -8.42 -7.64 -12.49
CA PRO A 36 -8.10 -8.87 -11.78
C PRO A 36 -6.66 -8.86 -11.26
N ASN A 37 -6.43 -9.44 -10.08
CA ASN A 37 -5.11 -9.67 -9.49
C ASN A 37 -4.15 -8.46 -9.59
N ASN A 38 -4.67 -7.25 -9.33
CA ASN A 38 -3.96 -6.01 -9.65
C ASN A 38 -3.02 -5.52 -8.55
N ALA A 39 -2.89 -6.23 -7.43
CA ALA A 39 -2.11 -5.80 -6.28
C ALA A 39 -0.80 -6.59 -6.12
N LEU A 40 0.29 -5.89 -5.82
CA LEU A 40 1.60 -6.49 -5.53
C LEU A 40 1.50 -7.46 -4.34
N ASN A 41 2.09 -8.65 -4.46
CA ASN A 41 1.97 -9.69 -3.43
C ASN A 41 2.97 -9.47 -2.28
N PRO A 42 2.51 -9.29 -1.02
CA PRO A 42 3.40 -9.03 0.11
C PRO A 42 4.37 -10.15 0.49
N ALA A 43 4.14 -11.37 -0.03
CA ALA A 43 4.99 -12.54 0.21
C ALA A 43 6.15 -12.69 -0.79
N ILE A 44 6.25 -11.81 -1.79
CA ILE A 44 7.29 -11.89 -2.82
C ILE A 44 8.40 -10.87 -2.52
N GLU A 45 9.59 -11.36 -2.15
CA GLU A 45 10.71 -10.50 -1.76
C GLU A 45 11.21 -9.60 -2.90
N ASP A 46 11.09 -10.04 -4.16
CA ASP A 46 11.46 -9.24 -5.33
C ASP A 46 10.60 -7.97 -5.48
N VAL A 47 9.38 -7.96 -4.93
CA VAL A 47 8.56 -6.74 -4.86
C VAL A 47 9.29 -5.66 -4.07
N TYR A 48 9.81 -5.99 -2.88
CA TYR A 48 10.50 -4.99 -2.05
C TYR A 48 11.81 -4.52 -2.68
N ARG A 49 12.56 -5.41 -3.34
CA ARG A 49 13.78 -5.02 -4.08
C ARG A 49 13.48 -4.05 -5.23
N LEU A 50 12.39 -4.31 -5.95
CA LEU A 50 11.91 -3.39 -6.98
C LEU A 50 11.56 -2.03 -6.35
N LEU A 51 10.80 -2.01 -5.25
CA LEU A 51 10.38 -0.78 -4.60
C LEU A 51 11.56 0.01 -4.02
N GLU A 52 12.58 -0.66 -3.46
CA GLU A 52 13.84 -0.01 -3.06
C GLU A 52 14.50 0.70 -4.25
N THR A 53 14.52 0.07 -5.42
CA THR A 53 15.07 0.65 -6.65
C THR A 53 14.24 1.85 -7.12
N VAL A 54 12.93 1.65 -7.31
CA VAL A 54 12.02 2.67 -7.84
C VAL A 54 11.93 3.87 -6.89
N PHE A 55 11.71 3.63 -5.59
CA PHE A 55 11.65 4.71 -4.62
C PHE A 55 13.00 5.39 -4.46
N GLY A 56 14.12 4.67 -4.56
CA GLY A 56 15.46 5.25 -4.54
C GLY A 56 15.65 6.26 -5.67
N GLU A 57 15.30 5.89 -6.90
CA GLU A 57 15.37 6.79 -8.06
C GLU A 57 14.45 8.00 -7.89
N ILE A 58 13.19 7.79 -7.50
CA ILE A 58 12.23 8.88 -7.28
C ILE A 58 12.69 9.80 -6.14
N ALA A 59 13.16 9.27 -5.02
CA ALA A 59 13.65 10.05 -3.90
C ALA A 59 14.88 10.90 -4.27
N SER A 60 15.72 10.40 -5.18
CA SER A 60 16.88 11.14 -5.70
C SER A 60 16.50 12.29 -6.64
N LEU A 61 15.41 12.14 -7.39
CA LEU A 61 14.94 13.13 -8.36
C LEU A 61 14.14 14.27 -7.69
N PHE A 62 13.36 13.94 -6.66
CA PHE A 62 12.46 14.89 -6.01
C PHE A 62 13.02 15.35 -4.65
N PRO A 63 13.32 16.65 -4.48
CA PRO A 63 13.94 17.17 -3.25
C PRO A 63 12.98 17.27 -2.06
N PHE A 64 11.68 17.02 -2.27
CA PHE A 64 10.64 17.15 -1.24
C PHE A 64 10.74 16.04 -0.18
N ASN A 65 10.21 16.32 1.01
CA ASN A 65 10.31 15.42 2.17
C ASN A 65 9.42 14.17 2.03
N TYR A 66 8.29 14.29 1.34
CA TYR A 66 7.29 13.21 1.25
C TYR A 66 7.42 12.39 -0.03
N LEU A 67 7.22 11.08 0.12
CA LEU A 67 6.92 10.15 -0.97
C LEU A 67 5.53 9.56 -0.74
N HIS A 68 4.59 9.81 -1.64
CA HIS A 68 3.24 9.25 -1.55
C HIS A 68 3.24 7.82 -2.09
N ILE A 69 2.77 6.86 -1.29
CA ILE A 69 2.77 5.44 -1.65
C ILE A 69 1.40 4.92 -2.10
N GLY A 70 0.40 5.80 -2.19
CA GLY A 70 -0.99 5.41 -2.47
C GLY A 70 -1.59 4.64 -1.30
N GLY A 71 -1.88 3.37 -1.52
CA GLY A 71 -2.33 2.44 -0.47
C GLY A 71 -3.85 2.29 -0.35
N ASP A 72 -4.59 2.83 -1.31
CA ASP A 72 -6.04 2.79 -1.45
C ASP A 72 -6.55 1.58 -2.24
N GLU A 73 -7.86 1.37 -2.15
CA GLU A 73 -8.68 0.48 -2.99
C GLU A 73 -8.15 -0.96 -3.21
N VAL A 74 -7.37 -1.49 -2.25
CA VAL A 74 -6.98 -2.90 -2.22
C VAL A 74 -8.22 -3.76 -1.89
N ALA A 75 -8.54 -4.70 -2.77
CA ALA A 75 -9.67 -5.60 -2.57
C ALA A 75 -9.56 -6.37 -1.24
N SER A 76 -10.65 -6.47 -0.48
CA SER A 76 -10.64 -7.17 0.82
C SER A 76 -10.33 -8.67 0.72
N THR A 77 -10.40 -9.24 -0.48
CA THR A 77 -10.05 -10.63 -0.80
C THR A 77 -8.68 -10.77 -1.47
N ALA A 78 -7.92 -9.69 -1.64
CA ALA A 78 -6.61 -9.71 -2.26
C ALA A 78 -5.70 -10.73 -1.57
N TRP A 79 -4.99 -11.51 -2.39
CA TRP A 79 -4.00 -12.52 -1.99
C TRP A 79 -4.51 -13.72 -1.20
N LEU A 80 -5.81 -13.80 -0.84
CA LEU A 80 -6.33 -14.92 -0.04
C LEU A 80 -6.28 -16.28 -0.76
N ALA A 81 -6.15 -16.25 -2.10
CA ALA A 81 -5.96 -17.41 -2.94
C ALA A 81 -4.49 -17.73 -3.25
N SER A 82 -3.54 -16.84 -2.93
CA SER A 82 -2.10 -17.05 -3.14
C SER A 82 -1.53 -18.00 -2.07
N PRO A 83 -0.94 -19.14 -2.46
CA PRO A 83 -0.24 -20.01 -1.51
C PRO A 83 0.88 -19.31 -0.73
N LEU A 84 1.66 -18.44 -1.40
CA LEU A 84 2.75 -17.69 -0.75
C LEU A 84 2.21 -16.70 0.28
N ALA A 85 1.16 -15.95 -0.06
CA ALA A 85 0.52 -15.01 0.85
C ALA A 85 -0.10 -15.72 2.06
N ARG A 86 -0.75 -16.87 1.86
CA ARG A 86 -1.30 -17.67 2.95
C ARG A 86 -0.20 -18.20 3.89
N ALA A 87 0.93 -18.64 3.34
CA ALA A 87 2.08 -19.07 4.14
C ALA A 87 2.66 -17.92 4.98
N LEU A 88 2.78 -16.72 4.37
CA LEU A 88 3.18 -15.50 5.09
C LEU A 88 2.17 -15.15 6.19
N MET A 89 0.87 -15.14 5.90
CA MET A 89 -0.17 -14.87 6.88
C MET A 89 -0.12 -15.85 8.07
N ALA A 90 0.08 -17.14 7.81
CA ALA A 90 0.21 -18.14 8.87
C ALA A 90 1.46 -17.91 9.74
N ARG A 91 2.59 -17.56 9.13
CA ARG A 91 3.86 -17.28 9.84
C ARG A 91 3.75 -16.05 10.73
N GLU A 92 3.13 -14.99 10.24
CA GLU A 92 3.03 -13.69 10.92
C GLU A 92 1.77 -13.57 11.80
N GLY A 93 0.91 -14.61 11.83
CA GLY A 93 -0.34 -14.61 12.60
C GLY A 93 -1.39 -13.63 12.09
N LEU A 94 -1.43 -13.38 10.78
CA LEU A 94 -2.36 -12.43 10.14
C LEU A 94 -3.62 -13.18 9.67
N ALA A 95 -4.79 -12.65 10.00
CA ALA A 95 -6.08 -13.28 9.72
C ALA A 95 -6.80 -12.72 8.48
N THR A 96 -6.45 -11.50 8.06
CA THR A 96 -7.19 -10.77 7.02
C THR A 96 -6.26 -10.18 5.95
N SER A 97 -6.81 -9.92 4.77
CA SER A 97 -6.09 -9.22 3.70
C SER A 97 -5.67 -7.81 4.14
N GLN A 98 -6.49 -7.09 4.92
CA GLN A 98 -6.09 -5.78 5.44
C GLN A 98 -4.90 -5.85 6.40
N GLN A 99 -4.82 -6.88 7.25
CA GLN A 99 -3.64 -7.08 8.10
C GLN A 99 -2.38 -7.42 7.29
N LEU A 100 -2.55 -8.15 6.18
CA LEU A 100 -1.47 -8.44 5.24
C LEU A 100 -1.02 -7.18 4.47
N GLN A 101 -1.96 -6.31 4.09
CA GLN A 101 -1.67 -4.99 3.53
C GLN A 101 -0.91 -4.12 4.55
N ALA A 102 -1.34 -4.09 5.81
CA ALA A 102 -0.61 -3.36 6.86
C ALA A 102 0.81 -3.90 7.06
N TYR A 103 1.03 -5.22 6.97
CA TYR A 103 2.37 -5.81 6.97
C TYR A 103 3.22 -5.27 5.80
N PHE A 104 2.68 -5.27 4.58
CA PHE A 104 3.34 -4.74 3.40
C PHE A 104 3.71 -3.26 3.56
N LEU A 105 2.73 -2.43 3.96
CA LEU A 105 2.91 -0.99 4.10
C LEU A 105 3.93 -0.62 5.18
N ARG A 106 4.04 -1.42 6.27
CA ARG A 106 5.11 -1.23 7.26
C ARG A 106 6.49 -1.48 6.68
N ARG A 107 6.66 -2.48 5.81
CA ARG A 107 7.93 -2.72 5.10
C ARG A 107 8.24 -1.61 4.11
N VAL A 108 7.24 -1.16 3.35
CA VAL A 108 7.33 0.01 2.46
C VAL A 108 7.77 1.25 3.24
N LYS A 109 7.21 1.50 4.43
CA LYS A 109 7.66 2.59 5.30
C LYS A 109 9.13 2.47 5.67
N GLY A 110 9.59 1.27 6.01
CA GLY A 110 11.03 1.05 6.27
C GLY A 110 11.91 1.48 5.10
N ILE A 111 11.49 1.20 3.86
CA ILE A 111 12.19 1.63 2.64
C ILE A 111 12.13 3.16 2.48
N VAL A 112 10.95 3.77 2.60
CA VAL A 112 10.80 5.23 2.47
C VAL A 112 11.65 5.97 3.51
N THR A 113 11.63 5.52 4.77
CA THR A 113 12.42 6.12 5.85
C THR A 113 13.92 5.95 5.63
N SER A 114 14.38 4.80 5.09
CA SER A 114 15.81 4.58 4.82
C SER A 114 16.36 5.50 3.72
N LEU A 115 15.48 6.02 2.85
CA LEU A 115 15.80 7.02 1.83
C LEU A 115 15.76 8.47 2.37
N GLY A 116 15.55 8.66 3.67
CA GLY A 116 15.45 9.98 4.30
C GLY A 116 14.18 10.74 3.93
N LYS A 117 13.12 10.02 3.57
CA LYS A 117 11.80 10.58 3.23
C LYS A 117 10.77 10.20 4.29
N GLU A 118 9.70 10.98 4.38
CA GLU A 118 8.49 10.64 5.13
C GLU A 118 7.46 10.01 4.19
N MET A 119 6.66 9.09 4.73
CA MET A 119 5.59 8.44 3.99
C MET A 119 4.37 9.36 3.93
N ALA A 120 3.80 9.52 2.74
CA ALA A 120 2.42 9.97 2.59
C ALA A 120 1.58 8.83 1.98
N GLY A 121 0.29 8.78 2.27
CA GLY A 121 -0.61 7.79 1.69
C GLY A 121 -2.08 8.15 1.89
N TRP A 122 -2.96 7.47 1.17
CA TRP A 122 -4.40 7.59 1.38
C TRP A 122 -4.80 7.02 2.74
N ASN A 123 -5.94 7.45 3.26
CA ASN A 123 -6.29 7.18 4.66
C ASN A 123 -6.46 5.68 4.98
N GLU A 124 -6.65 4.81 3.99
CA GLU A 124 -6.66 3.35 4.14
C GLU A 124 -5.33 2.77 4.63
N VAL A 125 -4.21 3.49 4.51
CA VAL A 125 -2.91 3.11 5.08
C VAL A 125 -2.98 2.91 6.61
N SER A 126 -4.00 3.47 7.27
CA SER A 126 -4.27 3.29 8.70
C SER A 126 -5.00 1.99 9.05
N HIS A 127 -5.58 1.27 8.07
CA HIS A 127 -6.38 0.08 8.28
C HIS A 127 -5.54 -1.17 8.64
N GLY A 128 -6.17 -2.21 9.20
CA GLY A 128 -5.52 -3.50 9.45
C GLY A 128 -4.41 -3.49 10.53
N GLY A 129 -4.42 -2.48 11.41
CA GLY A 129 -3.34 -2.20 12.36
C GLY A 129 -2.34 -1.16 11.86
N GLY A 130 -2.46 -0.75 10.59
CA GLY A 130 -1.86 0.44 10.00
C GLY A 130 -0.34 0.48 10.01
N VAL A 131 0.14 1.64 9.59
CA VAL A 131 1.55 2.05 9.64
C VAL A 131 1.78 2.97 10.83
N GLY A 132 2.98 2.95 11.42
CA GLY A 132 3.32 3.83 12.56
C GLY A 132 3.08 5.31 12.23
N ARG A 133 2.78 6.12 13.25
CA ARG A 133 2.33 7.52 13.08
C ARG A 133 3.46 8.48 12.75
N ASP A 134 4.62 8.29 13.39
CA ASP A 134 5.79 9.17 13.23
C ASP A 134 6.29 9.19 11.78
N GLY A 135 6.33 10.37 11.15
CA GLY A 135 6.74 10.51 9.74
C GLY A 135 5.75 9.88 8.77
N THR A 136 4.44 9.92 9.08
CA THR A 136 3.36 9.44 8.22
C THR A 136 2.25 10.47 8.10
N LEU A 137 2.03 10.93 6.87
CA LEU A 137 0.98 11.87 6.48
C LEU A 137 -0.16 11.12 5.80
N LEU A 138 -1.40 11.29 6.26
CA LEU A 138 -2.58 10.68 5.65
C LEU A 138 -3.40 11.70 4.85
N MET A 139 -3.70 11.36 3.60
CA MET A 139 -4.60 12.12 2.73
C MET A 139 -6.02 11.57 2.86
N ILE A 140 -6.93 12.38 3.42
CA ILE A 140 -8.29 11.96 3.79
C ILE A 140 -9.23 12.21 2.62
N TRP A 141 -9.54 11.16 1.87
CA TRP A 141 -10.36 11.26 0.66
C TRP A 141 -11.73 10.59 0.81
N GLU A 142 -11.83 9.47 1.55
CA GLU A 142 -13.05 8.66 1.62
C GLU A 142 -14.24 9.42 2.22
N ARG A 143 -14.09 9.92 3.45
CA ARG A 143 -15.12 10.64 4.20
C ARG A 143 -14.49 11.68 5.11
N THR A 144 -15.16 12.83 5.23
CA THR A 144 -14.67 13.97 6.03
C THR A 144 -14.46 13.67 7.52
N HIS A 145 -15.23 12.74 8.09
CA HIS A 145 -15.15 12.41 9.52
C HIS A 145 -13.87 11.67 9.91
N PHE A 146 -13.19 10.98 8.97
CA PHE A 146 -11.94 10.28 9.24
C PHE A 146 -10.79 11.23 9.58
N GLY A 147 -10.81 12.46 9.08
CA GLY A 147 -9.73 13.42 9.34
C GLY A 147 -9.55 13.75 10.82
N PRO A 148 -10.59 14.25 11.52
CA PRO A 148 -10.52 14.46 12.96
C PRO A 148 -10.28 13.17 13.77
N GLU A 149 -10.72 12.01 13.29
CA GLU A 149 -10.47 10.73 13.97
C GLU A 149 -8.99 10.36 13.93
N LEU A 150 -8.39 10.33 12.74
CA LEU A 150 -6.99 9.95 12.54
C LEU A 150 -6.03 11.00 13.10
N ALA A 151 -6.39 12.29 13.04
CA ALA A 151 -5.63 13.36 13.70
C ALA A 151 -5.59 13.19 15.22
N ARG A 152 -6.70 12.78 15.87
CA ARG A 152 -6.71 12.48 17.32
C ARG A 152 -5.89 11.24 17.67
N GLN A 153 -5.74 10.33 16.71
CA GLN A 153 -4.80 9.23 16.85
C GLN A 153 -3.34 9.73 16.70
N GLY A 154 -3.08 10.93 16.22
CA GLY A 154 -1.73 11.50 16.12
C GLY A 154 -1.05 11.26 14.78
N TYR A 155 -1.82 10.93 13.74
CA TYR A 155 -1.35 11.09 12.36
C TYR A 155 -1.39 12.57 11.97
N ASP A 156 -0.42 13.00 11.18
CA ASP A 156 -0.59 14.21 10.38
C ASP A 156 -1.60 13.92 9.27
N VAL A 157 -2.50 14.86 9.00
CA VAL A 157 -3.58 14.68 8.03
C VAL A 157 -3.71 15.87 7.07
N VAL A 158 -4.05 15.57 5.82
CA VAL A 158 -4.49 16.55 4.81
C VAL A 158 -5.91 16.19 4.40
N MET A 159 -6.82 17.14 4.51
CA MET A 159 -8.21 16.96 4.08
C MET A 159 -8.31 17.13 2.57
N CYS A 160 -8.69 16.07 1.86
CA CYS A 160 -8.97 16.07 0.43
C CYS A 160 -10.21 15.20 0.08
N PRO A 161 -11.35 15.36 0.79
CA PRO A 161 -12.53 14.53 0.62
C PRO A 161 -13.08 14.60 -0.80
N GLY A 162 -13.36 13.42 -1.39
CA GLY A 162 -13.94 13.32 -2.73
C GLY A 162 -15.26 14.10 -2.83
N GLU A 163 -16.12 14.03 -1.80
CA GLU A 163 -17.43 14.71 -1.75
C GLU A 163 -17.39 16.24 -1.92
N ALA A 164 -16.24 16.89 -1.71
CA ALA A 164 -16.11 18.35 -1.80
C ALA A 164 -15.16 18.82 -2.90
N TYR A 165 -14.18 18.00 -3.27
CA TYR A 165 -13.11 18.40 -4.19
C TYR A 165 -13.14 17.68 -5.55
N TYR A 166 -14.02 16.69 -5.73
CA TYR A 166 -14.21 15.90 -6.95
C TYR A 166 -15.70 15.76 -7.30
#